data_AF-A0A2P6VP79-F1
#
_entry.id   AF-A0A2P6VP79-F1
#
_cell.length_a   1.000
_cell.length_b   1.000
_cell.length_c   1.000
_cell.angle_alpha   90.00
_cell.angle_beta   90.00
_cell.angle_gamma   90.00
#
_symmetry.space_group_name_H-M   'P 1'
#
loop_
_entity.id
_entity.type
_entity.pdbx_description
1 polymer ?
#
loop_
_entity_poly.entity_id
_entity_poly.type
_entity_poly.pdbx_seq_one_letter_code
_entity_poly.pdbx_strand_id
1 'polypeptide(L)'
;MGTRDALALLKLGGEAPLTAASLRRAYLRLALRTHPDKNSGDPAAAERFKALGAAHAALLATLQAGEAAAAEASRTAALLEVLMRALRGEPAETVEYTLRQLGEYRPPAAFGVDLTLPFDGRMPPDAAAAEYDDPPPDLAQVFKRAFADEGLDEEGDPLGGYELPHEREV
;
A
#
# COMPACT_ATOMS: atom_id res chain seq x y z
N MET A 1 -3.21 -26.64 6.06
CA MET A 1 -2.62 -27.20 7.30
C MET A 1 -2.70 -26.12 8.37
N GLY A 2 -3.30 -26.40 9.53
CA GLY A 2 -3.49 -25.39 10.59
C GLY A 2 -2.16 -25.02 11.27
N THR A 3 -2.09 -23.82 11.85
CA THR A 3 -0.90 -23.37 12.61
C THR A 3 -0.57 -24.29 13.78
N ARG A 4 -1.60 -24.77 14.51
CA ARG A 4 -1.45 -25.76 15.60
C ARG A 4 -0.88 -27.09 15.10
N ASP A 5 -1.32 -27.55 13.94
CA ASP A 5 -0.82 -28.81 13.35
C ASP A 5 0.64 -28.69 12.91
N ALA A 6 1.01 -27.52 12.38
CA ALA A 6 2.40 -27.23 12.00
C ALA A 6 3.34 -27.18 13.19
N LEU A 7 2.88 -26.56 14.28
CA LEU A 7 3.57 -26.54 15.57
C LEU A 7 3.77 -27.95 16.13
N ALA A 8 2.72 -28.78 16.12
CA ALA A 8 2.79 -30.17 16.57
C ALA A 8 3.78 -31.00 15.72
N LEU A 9 3.77 -30.85 14.40
CA LEU A 9 4.67 -31.58 13.49
C LEU A 9 6.15 -31.20 13.68
N LEU A 10 6.45 -29.94 13.94
CA LEU A 10 7.81 -29.49 14.27
C LEU A 10 8.19 -29.71 15.74
N LYS A 11 7.29 -30.29 16.54
CA LYS A 11 7.46 -30.51 17.99
C LYS A 11 7.76 -29.21 18.75
N LEU A 12 7.17 -28.12 18.27
CA LEU A 12 7.23 -26.80 18.86
C LEU A 12 5.86 -26.52 19.50
N GLY A 13 5.68 -26.87 20.77
CA GLY A 13 4.36 -26.81 21.43
C GLY A 13 4.41 -26.47 22.91
N GLY A 14 5.51 -25.86 23.38
CA GLY A 14 5.66 -25.42 24.78
C GLY A 14 5.50 -23.91 24.94
N GLU A 15 5.73 -23.42 26.16
CA GLU A 15 5.70 -21.98 26.53
C GLU A 15 6.81 -21.13 25.88
N ALA A 16 7.69 -21.72 25.07
CA ALA A 16 8.79 -21.01 24.45
C ALA A 16 8.29 -20.10 23.31
N PRO A 17 8.78 -18.85 23.22
CA PRO A 17 8.39 -17.95 22.14
C PRO A 17 8.80 -18.51 20.78
N LEU A 18 7.87 -18.50 19.82
CA LEU A 18 8.11 -18.96 18.47
C LEU A 18 8.96 -17.93 17.72
N THR A 19 10.25 -18.21 17.57
CA THR A 19 11.18 -17.34 16.82
C THR A 19 11.63 -18.00 15.51
N ALA A 20 12.04 -17.19 14.53
CA ALA A 20 12.60 -17.71 13.28
C ALA A 20 13.81 -18.64 13.52
N ALA A 21 14.64 -18.33 14.52
CA ALA A 21 15.78 -19.15 14.91
C ALA A 21 15.36 -20.51 15.49
N SER A 22 14.37 -20.55 16.38
CA SER A 22 13.85 -21.80 16.94
C SER A 22 13.19 -22.66 15.86
N LEU A 23 12.46 -22.03 14.94
CA LEU A 23 11.79 -22.70 13.83
C LEU A 23 12.80 -23.38 12.89
N ARG A 24 13.84 -22.65 12.47
CA ARG A 24 14.94 -23.19 11.63
C ARG A 24 15.66 -24.35 12.32
N ARG A 25 15.96 -24.22 13.62
CA ARG A 25 16.66 -25.26 14.40
C ARG A 25 15.82 -26.53 14.55
N ALA A 26 14.51 -26.40 14.75
CA ALA A 26 13.61 -27.54 14.83
C ALA A 26 13.50 -28.26 13.48
N TYR A 27 13.31 -27.50 12.40
CA TYR A 27 13.26 -28.03 11.03
C TYR A 27 14.55 -28.77 10.67
N LEU A 28 15.72 -28.16 10.87
CA LEU A 28 17.01 -28.77 10.52
C LEU A 28 17.23 -30.10 11.27
N ARG A 29 16.88 -30.14 12.55
CA ARG A 29 17.00 -31.34 13.39
C ARG A 29 16.12 -32.48 12.88
N LEU A 30 14.91 -32.18 12.43
CA LEU A 30 13.97 -33.16 11.91
C LEU A 30 14.33 -33.59 10.49
N ALA A 31 14.68 -32.63 9.62
CA ALA A 31 15.15 -32.86 8.26
C ALA A 31 16.35 -33.80 8.19
N LEU A 32 17.33 -33.64 9.09
CA LEU A 32 18.49 -34.53 9.19
C LEU A 32 18.12 -35.97 9.59
N ARG A 33 17.04 -36.16 10.35
CA ARG A 33 16.56 -37.47 10.78
C ARG A 33 15.70 -38.15 9.72
N THR A 34 14.89 -37.37 9.00
CA THR A 34 13.97 -37.87 7.96
C THR A 34 14.54 -37.78 6.56
N HIS A 35 15.84 -37.52 6.40
CA HIS A 35 16.46 -37.33 5.09
C HIS A 35 16.25 -38.57 4.19
N PRO A 36 15.81 -38.40 2.93
CA PRO A 36 15.47 -39.52 2.04
C PRO A 36 16.68 -40.41 1.72
N ASP A 37 17.89 -39.84 1.65
CA ASP A 37 19.13 -40.59 1.40
C ASP A 37 19.48 -41.58 2.55
N LYS A 38 19.15 -41.21 3.80
CA LYS A 38 19.39 -42.08 4.97
C LYS A 38 18.26 -43.09 5.19
N ASN A 39 17.12 -42.89 4.54
CA ASN A 39 15.91 -43.70 4.67
C ASN A 39 15.42 -44.17 3.29
N SER A 40 16.36 -44.58 2.43
CA SER A 40 16.11 -44.92 1.01
C SER A 40 15.16 -46.11 0.80
N GLY A 41 14.79 -46.83 1.86
CA GLY A 41 13.84 -47.94 1.86
C GLY A 41 12.43 -47.63 2.37
N ASP A 42 12.14 -46.43 2.86
CA ASP A 42 10.80 -46.07 3.39
C ASP A 42 10.15 -44.96 2.54
N PRO A 43 9.15 -45.27 1.69
CA PRO A 43 8.45 -44.25 0.91
C PRO A 43 7.73 -43.22 1.80
N ALA A 44 7.44 -43.56 3.06
CA ALA A 44 6.86 -42.62 4.01
C ALA A 44 7.87 -41.56 4.50
N ALA A 45 9.18 -41.77 4.35
CA ALA A 45 10.19 -40.76 4.70
C ALA A 45 10.11 -39.53 3.79
N ALA A 46 9.86 -39.73 2.49
CA ALA A 46 9.68 -38.65 1.52
C ALA A 46 8.43 -37.80 1.85
N GLU A 47 7.30 -38.45 2.14
CA GLU A 47 6.06 -37.77 2.53
C GLU A 47 6.22 -37.00 3.86
N ARG A 48 6.89 -37.59 4.86
CA ARG A 48 7.20 -36.91 6.12
C ARG A 48 8.09 -35.68 5.89
N PHE A 49 9.10 -35.77 5.03
CA PHE A 49 9.97 -34.64 4.70
C PHE A 49 9.20 -33.51 4.01
N LYS A 50 8.32 -33.85 3.05
CA LYS A 50 7.45 -32.88 2.37
C LYS A 50 6.51 -32.19 3.36
N ALA A 51 5.90 -32.94 4.28
CA ALA A 51 5.05 -32.39 5.33
C ALA A 51 5.82 -31.46 6.28
N LEU A 52 7.07 -31.79 6.65
CA LEU A 52 7.93 -30.93 7.46
C LEU A 52 8.28 -29.61 6.76
N GLY A 53 8.58 -29.66 5.45
CA GLY A 53 8.84 -28.47 4.65
C GLY A 53 7.61 -27.56 4.56
N ALA A 54 6.43 -28.13 4.31
CA ALA A 54 5.17 -27.41 4.27
C ALA A 54 4.84 -26.76 5.63
N ALA A 55 5.06 -27.47 6.73
CA ALA A 55 4.87 -26.95 8.09
C ALA A 55 5.78 -25.75 8.38
N HIS A 56 7.06 -25.85 8.01
CA HIS A 56 8.05 -24.79 8.20
C HIS A 56 7.68 -23.54 7.39
N ALA A 57 7.33 -23.71 6.11
CA ALA A 57 6.94 -22.60 5.24
C ALA A 57 5.68 -21.88 5.75
N ALA A 58 4.66 -22.64 6.18
CA ALA A 58 3.43 -22.08 6.73
C ALA A 58 3.70 -21.24 7.98
N LEU A 59 4.51 -21.75 8.92
CA LEU A 59 4.83 -21.04 10.16
C LEU A 59 5.69 -19.80 9.92
N LEU A 60 6.64 -19.87 8.99
CA LEU A 60 7.44 -18.72 8.61
C LEU A 60 6.58 -17.60 8.02
N ALA A 61 5.64 -17.94 7.12
CA ALA A 61 4.72 -16.98 6.55
C ALA A 61 3.84 -16.32 7.64
N THR A 62 3.35 -17.09 8.62
CA THR A 62 2.57 -16.51 9.72
C THR A 62 3.41 -15.60 10.64
N LEU A 63 4.68 -15.93 10.88
CA LEU A 63 5.57 -15.06 11.65
C LEU A 63 5.84 -13.75 10.93
N GLN A 64 6.15 -13.81 9.63
CA GLN A 64 6.39 -12.62 8.81
C GLN A 64 5.14 -11.76 8.67
N ALA A 65 3.96 -12.38 8.52
CA ALA A 65 2.69 -11.66 8.51
C ALA A 65 2.43 -10.97 9.86
N GLY A 66 2.76 -11.63 10.98
CA GLY A 66 2.66 -11.03 12.31
C GLY A 66 3.62 -9.86 12.52
N GLU A 67 4.87 -9.98 12.07
CA GLU A 67 5.87 -8.90 12.12
C GLU A 67 5.45 -7.71 11.25
N ALA A 68 4.96 -7.96 10.04
CA ALA A 68 4.45 -6.92 9.14
C ALA A 68 3.24 -6.20 9.75
N ALA A 69 2.26 -6.96 10.27
CA ALA A 69 1.10 -6.38 10.94
C ALA A 69 1.49 -5.57 12.19
N ALA A 70 2.47 -6.03 12.97
CA ALA A 70 2.99 -5.29 14.12
C ALA A 70 3.72 -4.01 13.70
N ALA A 71 4.51 -4.06 12.62
CA ALA A 71 5.20 -2.89 12.08
C ALA A 71 4.19 -1.85 11.55
N GLU A 72 3.14 -2.30 10.86
CA GLU A 72 2.04 -1.46 10.38
C GLU A 72 1.25 -0.85 11.56
N ALA A 73 0.96 -1.63 12.59
CA ALA A 73 0.30 -1.14 13.81
C ALA A 73 1.14 -0.07 14.52
N SER A 74 2.47 -0.26 14.59
CA SER A 74 3.39 0.74 15.15
C SER A 74 3.43 2.02 14.30
N ARG A 75 3.49 1.87 12.97
CA ARG A 75 3.48 3.00 12.02
C ARG A 75 2.18 3.80 12.10
N THR A 76 1.04 3.12 12.12
CA THR A 76 -0.28 3.77 12.26
C THR A 76 -0.42 4.46 13.61
N ALA A 77 0.07 3.86 14.70
CA ALA A 77 0.11 4.52 16.01
C ALA A 77 0.99 5.78 16.00
N ALA A 78 2.15 5.74 15.35
CA ALA A 78 3.02 6.91 15.20
C ALA A 78 2.35 8.03 14.39
N LEU A 79 1.68 7.68 13.28
CA LEU A 79 0.93 8.63 12.46
C LEU A 79 -0.27 9.23 13.21
N LEU A 80 -0.97 8.42 14.00
CA LEU A 80 -2.07 8.89 14.85
C LEU A 80 -1.56 9.90 15.88
N GLU A 81 -0.42 9.64 16.51
CA GLU A 81 0.20 10.58 17.45
C GLU A 81 0.54 11.91 16.76
N VAL A 82 1.12 11.87 15.56
CA VAL A 82 1.39 13.08 14.77
C VAL A 82 0.10 13.83 14.43
N LEU A 83 -0.96 13.13 14.02
CA LEU A 83 -2.28 13.73 13.77
C LEU A 83 -2.83 14.40 15.03
N MET A 84 -2.74 13.74 16.19
CA MET A 84 -3.21 14.28 17.46
C MET A 84 -2.42 15.52 17.89
N ARG A 85 -1.12 15.62 17.58
CA ARG A 85 -0.33 16.85 17.77
C ARG A 85 -0.80 17.99 16.89
N ALA A 86 -1.07 17.72 15.61
CA ALA A 86 -1.61 18.71 14.68
C ALA A 86 -2.97 19.24 15.15
N LEU A 87 -3.88 18.36 15.59
CA LEU A 87 -5.19 18.74 16.11
C LEU A 87 -5.11 19.54 17.41
N ARG A 88 -4.06 19.37 18.21
CA ARG A 88 -3.78 20.19 19.40
C ARG A 88 -3.22 21.58 19.06
N GLY A 89 -2.93 21.86 17.80
CA GLY A 89 -2.39 23.14 17.34
C GLY A 89 -0.87 23.27 17.51
N GLU A 90 -0.13 22.15 17.52
CA GLU A 90 1.34 22.22 17.45
C GLU A 90 1.81 22.88 16.13
N PRO A 91 2.97 23.58 16.14
CA PRO A 91 3.48 24.26 14.96
C PRO A 91 3.75 23.27 13.83
N ALA A 92 3.40 23.67 12.60
CA ALA A 92 3.52 22.83 11.40
C ALA A 92 4.95 22.27 11.20
N GLU A 93 5.98 23.06 11.52
CA GLU A 93 7.38 22.66 11.45
C GLU A 93 7.70 21.43 12.29
N THR A 94 7.08 21.31 13.48
CA THR A 94 7.29 20.17 14.38
C THR A 94 6.59 18.93 13.84
N VAL A 95 5.38 19.09 13.32
CA VAL A 95 4.62 18.02 12.67
C VAL A 95 5.37 17.51 11.44
N GLU A 96 5.81 18.40 10.56
CA GLU A 96 6.60 18.06 9.37
C GLU A 96 7.92 17.36 9.71
N TYR A 97 8.63 17.86 10.73
CA TYR A 97 9.84 17.21 11.21
C TYR A 97 9.56 15.76 11.63
N THR A 98 8.50 15.51 12.40
CA THR A 98 8.14 14.14 12.82
C THR A 98 7.74 13.25 11.66
N LEU A 99 6.97 13.75 10.69
CA LEU A 99 6.62 13.00 9.48
C LEU A 99 7.85 12.67 8.63
N ARG A 100 8.83 13.57 8.56
CA ARG A 100 10.10 13.34 7.88
C ARG A 100 10.94 12.27 8.58
N GLN A 101 10.99 12.26 9.91
CA GLN A 101 11.66 11.19 10.67
C GLN A 101 10.99 9.83 10.46
N LEU A 102 9.67 9.79 10.28
CA LEU A 102 8.92 8.58 9.93
C LEU A 102 9.10 8.15 8.47
N GLY A 103 9.71 8.99 7.61
CA GLY A 103 9.89 8.73 6.18
C GLY A 103 8.61 8.91 5.34
N GLU A 104 7.55 9.48 5.93
CA GLU A 104 6.23 9.64 5.32
C GLU A 104 6.07 10.98 4.57
N TYR A 105 6.93 11.95 4.89
CA TYR A 105 6.87 13.25 4.25
C TYR A 105 7.70 13.27 2.96
N ARG A 106 7.01 13.25 1.82
CA ARG A 106 7.60 13.53 0.51
C ARG A 106 6.86 14.73 -0.11
N PRO A 107 7.33 15.96 0.12
CA PRO A 107 6.75 17.10 -0.57
C PRO A 107 6.89 16.90 -2.09
N PRO A 108 5.88 17.27 -2.90
CA PRO A 108 6.01 17.35 -4.35
C PRO A 108 7.26 18.11 -4.75
N ALA A 109 7.85 17.81 -5.91
CA ALA A 109 9.05 18.52 -6.37
C ALA A 109 8.82 20.05 -6.55
N ALA A 110 7.57 20.47 -6.74
CA ALA A 110 7.13 21.86 -6.81
C ALA A 110 6.62 22.42 -5.46
N PHE A 111 6.72 21.67 -4.37
CA PHE A 111 6.30 22.12 -3.06
C PHE A 111 7.44 22.86 -2.37
N GLY A 112 7.27 24.17 -2.25
CA GLY A 112 8.27 25.13 -1.80
C GLY A 112 8.40 26.26 -2.82
N VAL A 113 8.41 27.50 -2.34
CA VAL A 113 8.77 28.65 -3.18
C VAL A 113 10.30 28.69 -3.20
N ASP A 114 10.92 28.58 -4.38
CA ASP A 114 12.36 28.79 -4.49
C ASP A 114 12.66 30.27 -4.21
N LEU A 115 13.12 30.55 -2.99
CA LEU A 115 13.44 31.91 -2.54
C LEU A 115 14.70 32.47 -3.21
N THR A 116 15.45 31.65 -3.95
CA THR A 116 16.57 32.11 -4.76
C THR A 116 16.12 32.64 -6.12
N LEU A 117 14.90 32.30 -6.55
CA LEU A 117 14.27 32.95 -7.69
C LEU A 117 13.73 34.32 -7.26
N PRO A 118 14.23 35.43 -7.84
CA PRO A 118 13.61 36.72 -7.64
C PRO A 118 12.18 36.66 -8.22
N PHE A 119 11.19 37.08 -7.43
CA PHE A 119 9.84 37.28 -7.91
C PHE A 119 9.81 38.48 -8.86
N ASP A 120 10.14 38.25 -10.13
CA ASP A 120 9.83 39.14 -11.24
C ASP A 120 8.47 38.67 -11.76
N GLY A 121 7.43 39.52 -11.74
CA GLY A 121 6.05 39.15 -12.12
C GLY A 121 5.85 38.75 -13.59
N ARG A 122 6.92 38.35 -14.27
CA ARG A 122 6.97 37.85 -15.64
C ARG A 122 7.03 36.33 -15.58
N MET A 123 6.10 35.67 -16.26
CA MET A 123 6.19 34.23 -16.51
C MET A 123 7.56 33.92 -17.16
N PRO A 124 8.33 32.92 -16.70
CA PRO A 124 9.59 32.57 -17.34
C PRO A 124 9.32 32.20 -18.80
N PRO A 125 10.16 32.66 -19.75
CA PRO A 125 9.93 32.45 -21.18
C PRO A 125 9.83 30.96 -21.54
N ASP A 126 10.44 30.10 -20.73
CA ASP A 126 10.54 28.67 -20.96
C ASP A 126 9.34 27.88 -20.39
N ALA A 127 8.52 28.48 -19.51
CA ALA A 127 7.28 27.84 -19.03
C ALA A 127 6.20 27.78 -20.13
N ALA A 128 6.31 28.64 -21.15
CA ALA A 128 5.50 28.54 -22.36
C ALA A 128 6.06 27.51 -23.37
N ALA A 129 7.25 26.96 -23.11
CA ALA A 129 8.00 26.10 -24.03
C ALA A 129 8.44 24.77 -23.40
N ALA A 130 7.77 24.31 -22.33
CA ALA A 130 7.76 22.88 -22.04
C ALA A 130 7.09 22.22 -23.25
N GLU A 131 7.92 21.64 -24.11
CA GLU A 131 7.54 20.88 -25.30
C GLU A 131 6.68 19.70 -24.83
N TYR A 132 5.37 19.94 -24.74
CA TYR A 132 4.38 18.88 -24.74
C TYR A 132 4.45 18.27 -26.14
N ASP A 133 4.89 17.01 -26.22
CA ASP A 133 5.02 16.24 -27.48
C ASP A 133 3.67 16.16 -28.24
N ASP A 134 2.57 16.39 -27.53
CA ASP A 134 1.25 16.67 -28.10
C ASP A 134 0.95 18.17 -28.01
N PRO A 135 0.47 18.81 -29.10
CA PRO A 135 -0.04 20.16 -29.01
C PRO A 135 -1.10 20.20 -27.88
N PRO A 136 -1.06 21.21 -26.99
CA PRO A 136 -2.03 21.29 -25.89
C PRO A 136 -3.42 21.14 -26.49
N PRO A 137 -4.22 20.17 -26.03
CA PRO A 137 -5.48 19.87 -26.66
C PRO A 137 -6.29 21.16 -26.67
N ASP A 138 -6.94 21.45 -27.80
CA ASP A 138 -7.78 22.63 -27.94
C ASP A 138 -8.80 22.61 -26.80
N LEU A 139 -8.53 23.39 -25.75
CA LEU A 139 -9.28 23.31 -24.50
C LEU A 139 -10.75 23.59 -24.78
N ALA A 140 -11.04 24.46 -25.76
CA ALA A 140 -12.40 24.71 -26.20
C ALA A 140 -13.08 23.44 -26.74
N GLN A 141 -12.38 22.59 -27.50
CA GLN A 141 -12.92 21.30 -27.95
C GLN A 141 -13.03 20.27 -26.83
N VAL A 142 -12.07 20.22 -25.92
CA VAL A 142 -12.13 19.31 -24.76
C VAL A 142 -13.34 19.63 -23.89
N PHE A 143 -13.56 20.92 -23.60
CA PHE A 143 -14.74 21.37 -22.86
C PHE A 143 -16.02 21.09 -23.64
N LYS A 144 -16.11 21.46 -24.93
CA LYS A 144 -17.30 21.19 -25.76
C LYS A 144 -17.67 19.71 -25.81
N ARG A 145 -16.68 18.82 -25.90
CA ARG A 145 -16.91 17.38 -25.89
C ARG A 145 -17.41 16.88 -24.55
N ALA A 146 -16.81 17.34 -23.45
CA ALA A 146 -17.25 17.00 -22.11
C ALA A 146 -18.69 17.47 -21.83
N PHE A 147 -19.05 18.67 -22.27
CA PHE A 147 -20.43 19.17 -22.16
C PHE A 147 -21.40 18.39 -23.04
N ALA A 148 -21.03 18.07 -24.29
CA ALA A 148 -21.87 17.27 -25.18
C ALA A 148 -22.10 15.83 -24.68
N ASP A 149 -21.09 15.19 -24.08
CA ASP A 149 -21.21 13.85 -23.47
C ASP A 149 -22.18 13.87 -22.26
N GLU A 150 -22.28 15.00 -21.55
CA GLU A 150 -23.24 15.25 -20.47
C GLU A 150 -24.58 15.84 -20.97
N GLY A 151 -24.73 16.02 -22.28
CA GLY A 151 -25.95 16.56 -22.89
C GLY A 151 -26.20 18.04 -22.61
N LEU A 152 -25.15 18.81 -22.34
CA LEU A 152 -25.17 20.25 -22.05
C LEU A 152 -24.60 21.06 -23.21
N ASP A 153 -25.08 22.29 -23.40
CA ASP A 153 -24.53 23.27 -24.33
C ASP A 153 -23.34 24.04 -23.73
N GLU A 154 -22.79 24.99 -24.50
CA GLU A 154 -21.60 25.78 -24.11
C GLU A 154 -21.86 26.73 -22.93
N GLU A 155 -23.14 26.97 -22.58
CA GLU A 155 -23.55 27.74 -21.40
C GLU A 155 -23.89 26.84 -20.20
N GLY A 156 -23.95 25.52 -20.39
CA GLY A 156 -24.24 24.53 -19.34
C GLY A 156 -25.72 24.16 -19.24
N ASP A 157 -26.54 24.52 -20.24
CA ASP A 157 -27.97 24.21 -20.30
C ASP A 157 -28.20 22.87 -21.03
N PRO A 158 -29.18 22.05 -20.61
CA PRO A 158 -29.45 20.76 -21.24
C PRO A 158 -29.97 20.91 -22.67
N LEU A 159 -29.37 20.18 -23.61
CA LEU A 159 -29.61 20.23 -25.06
C LEU A 159 -30.98 19.66 -25.52
N GLY A 160 -31.91 19.42 -24.60
CA GLY A 160 -33.24 18.90 -24.88
C GLY A 160 -34.27 19.55 -23.98
N GLY A 161 -35.21 20.29 -24.56
CA GLY A 161 -36.28 20.97 -23.83
C GLY A 161 -37.07 20.00 -22.95
N TYR A 162 -37.22 20.35 -21.67
CA TYR A 162 -38.11 19.67 -20.75
C TYR A 162 -39.56 19.77 -21.23
N GLU A 163 -40.09 18.74 -21.88
CA GLU A 163 -41.53 18.51 -21.88
C GLU A 163 -41.93 18.02 -20.48
N LEU A 164 -42.47 18.94 -19.68
CA LEU A 164 -43.19 18.60 -18.45
C LEU A 164 -44.32 17.61 -18.80
N PRO A 165 -44.39 16.42 -18.18
CA PRO A 165 -45.49 15.50 -18.43
C PRO A 165 -46.78 16.16 -17.93
N HIS A 166 -47.66 16.51 -18.86
CA HIS A 166 -49.02 16.93 -18.57
C HIS A 166 -49.73 15.79 -17.82
N GLU A 167 -50.10 16.04 -16.57
CA GLU A 167 -51.15 15.31 -15.87
C GLU A 167 -52.43 15.33 -16.73
N ARG A 168 -52.93 14.16 -17.12
CA ARG A 168 -54.37 13.94 -17.27
C ARG A 168 -54.79 12.54 -16.83
N GLU A 169 -55.61 12.57 -15.80
CA GLU A 169 -56.49 11.54 -15.30
C GLU A 169 -57.50 11.04 -16.36
N VAL A 170 -58.03 9.86 -16.04
CA VAL A 170 -59.24 9.16 -16.53
C VAL A 170 -59.07 8.28 -17.78
#